data_AF-A0A1I7LHJ6-F1
#
_entry.id   AF-A0A1I7LHJ6-F1
#
_cell.length_a   1.000
_cell.length_b   1.000
_cell.length_c   1.000
_cell.angle_alpha   90.00
_cell.angle_beta   90.00
_cell.angle_gamma   90.00
#
_symmetry.space_group_name_H-M   'P 1'
#
loop_
_entity.id
_entity.type
_entity.pdbx_description
1 polymer ?
#
loop_
_entity_poly.entity_id
_entity_poly.type
_entity_poly.pdbx_seq_one_letter_code
_entity_poly.pdbx_strand_id
1 'polypeptide(L)' 'MSGDTDHNRAATVDRLMERLSGFVQGIGMSGADARDIIDRVIASEPLAGDGDLMAKARTWMLIALG' A
#
# COMPACT_ATOMS: atom_id res chain seq x y z
N MET A 1 -20.24 14.11 -4.44
CA MET A 1 -19.84 13.35 -3.23
C MET A 1 -18.38 12.91 -3.37
N SER A 2 -17.43 13.84 -3.31
CA SER A 2 -16.01 13.53 -3.60
C SER A 2 -15.15 13.29 -2.35
N GLY A 3 -15.69 13.53 -1.14
CA GLY A 3 -14.93 13.40 0.11
C GLY A 3 -14.84 11.98 0.68
N ASP A 4 -15.79 11.10 0.37
CA ASP A 4 -15.87 9.74 0.93
C ASP A 4 -14.79 8.80 0.35
N THR A 5 -14.51 8.92 -0.95
CA THR A 5 -13.53 8.06 -1.62
C THR A 5 -12.10 8.35 -1.16
N ASP A 6 -11.77 9.62 -0.94
CA ASP A 6 -10.44 10.04 -0.47
C ASP A 6 -10.22 9.65 1.00
N HIS A 7 -11.24 9.77 1.85
CA HIS A 7 -11.17 9.28 3.24
C HIS A 7 -10.99 7.75 3.30
N ASN A 8 -11.72 7.01 2.45
CA ASN A 8 -11.59 5.56 2.39
C ASN A 8 -10.20 5.13 1.87
N ARG A 9 -9.63 5.88 0.92
CA ARG A 9 -8.27 5.64 0.43
C ARG A 9 -7.24 5.87 1.53
N ALA A 10 -7.26 7.02 2.19
CA ALA A 10 -6.31 7.32 3.26
C ALA A 10 -6.36 6.28 4.39
N ALA A 11 -7.58 5.91 4.81
CA ALA A 11 -7.75 4.87 5.82
C ALA A 11 -7.20 3.51 5.36
N THR A 12 -7.38 3.15 4.08
CA THR A 12 -6.82 1.92 3.51
C THR A 12 -5.30 1.95 3.46
N VAL A 13 -4.70 3.08 3.05
CA VAL A 13 -3.24 3.26 3.05
C VAL A 13 -2.67 3.07 4.45
N ASP A 14 -3.25 3.71 5.45
CA ASP A 14 -2.73 3.64 6.83
C ASP A 14 -2.84 2.21 7.40
N ARG A 15 -3.97 1.52 7.15
CA ARG A 15 -4.13 0.09 7.52
C ARG A 15 -3.10 -0.80 6.85
N LEU A 16 -2.83 -0.60 5.56
CA LEU A 16 -1.85 -1.39 4.81
C LEU A 16 -0.43 -1.10 5.28
N MET A 17 -0.10 0.17 5.56
CA MET A 17 1.20 0.58 6.10
C MET A 17 1.48 -0.08 7.45
N GLU A 18 0.51 -0.10 8.36
CA GLU A 18 0.65 -0.76 9.65
C GLU A 18 0.94 -2.26 9.48
N ARG A 19 0.15 -2.94 8.62
CA ARG A 19 0.27 -4.39 8.38
C ARG A 19 1.54 -4.79 7.63
N LEU A 20 2.06 -3.90 6.79
CA LEU A 20 3.28 -4.13 5.99
C LEU A 20 4.55 -3.60 6.66
N SER A 21 4.44 -2.85 7.76
CA SER A 21 5.58 -2.24 8.46
C SER A 21 6.74 -3.22 8.74
N GLY A 22 6.45 -4.40 9.28
CA GLY A 22 7.47 -5.41 9.55
C GLY A 22 8.11 -5.98 8.29
N PHE A 23 7.36 -6.10 7.19
CA PHE A 23 7.89 -6.52 5.90
C PHE A 23 8.79 -5.44 5.29
N VAL A 24 8.33 -4.19 5.28
CA VAL A 24 9.07 -3.01 4.81
C VAL A 24 10.41 -2.87 5.54
N GLN A 25 10.41 -3.01 6.87
CA GLN A 25 11.62 -3.02 7.69
C GLN A 25 12.53 -4.21 7.36
N GLY A 26 11.95 -5.40 7.16
CA GLY A 26 12.70 -6.62 6.85
C GLY A 26 13.42 -6.58 5.50
N ILE A 27 12.92 -5.80 4.54
CA ILE A 27 13.55 -5.60 3.23
C ILE A 27 14.39 -4.31 3.14
N GLY A 28 14.48 -3.54 4.23
CA GLY A 28 15.26 -2.29 4.27
C GLY A 28 14.67 -1.13 3.48
N MET A 29 13.38 -1.18 3.13
CA MET A 29 12.69 -0.12 2.38
C MET A 29 12.24 1.01 3.32
N SER A 30 12.26 2.26 2.83
CA SER A 30 11.76 3.39 3.60
C SER A 30 10.23 3.37 3.70
N GLY A 31 9.68 3.91 4.79
CA GLY A 31 8.22 4.04 4.94
C GLY A 31 7.58 4.94 3.88
N ALA A 32 8.32 5.93 3.36
CA ALA A 32 7.84 6.81 2.29
C ALA A 32 7.69 6.06 0.96
N ASP A 33 8.71 5.29 0.56
CA ASP A 33 8.66 4.49 -0.66
C ASP A 33 7.56 3.42 -0.58
N ALA A 34 7.42 2.79 0.60
CA ALA A 34 6.36 1.84 0.84
C ALA A 34 4.96 2.46 0.70
N ARG A 35 4.76 3.67 1.24
CA ARG A 35 3.50 4.41 1.12
C ARG A 35 3.18 4.75 -0.33
N ASP A 36 4.15 5.25 -1.08
CA ASP A 36 3.99 5.57 -2.50
C ASP A 36 3.60 4.34 -3.32
N ILE A 37 4.18 3.17 -3.03
CA ILE A 37 3.82 1.92 -3.69
C ILE A 37 2.39 1.51 -3.34
N ILE A 38 1.98 1.59 -2.07
CA ILE A 38 0.63 1.26 -1.63
C ILE A 38 -0.40 2.19 -2.29
N ASP A 39 -0.12 3.50 -2.33
CA ASP A 39 -0.97 4.49 -2.99
C ASP A 39 -1.17 4.16 -4.48
N ARG A 40 -0.10 3.78 -5.19
CA ARG A 40 -0.17 3.35 -6.60
C ARG A 40 -0.97 2.07 -6.78
N VAL A 41 -0.84 1.10 -5.87
CA VAL A 41 -1.59 -0.16 -5.92
C VAL A 41 -3.09 0.09 -5.72
N ILE A 42 -3.47 0.92 -4.74
CA ILE A 42 -4.88 1.28 -4.50
C ILE A 42 -5.45 2.07 -5.68
N ALA A 43 -4.68 3.00 -6.24
CA ALA A 43 -5.11 3.77 -7.41
C ALA A 43 -5.33 2.89 -8.65
N SER A 44 -4.55 1.83 -8.80
CA SER A 44 -4.66 0.89 -9.92
C SER A 44 -5.79 -0.13 -9.74
N GLU A 45 -6.15 -0.44 -8.49
CA GLU A 45 -7.09 -1.51 -8.13
C GLU A 45 -8.13 -1.03 -7.09
N PRO A 46 -8.95 0.00 -7.40
CA PRO A 46 -9.80 0.68 -6.43
C PRO A 46 -10.92 -0.19 -5.84
N LEU A 47 -11.22 -1.34 -6.45
CA LEU A 47 -12.25 -2.28 -6.01
C LEU A 47 -11.66 -3.53 -5.33
N ALA A 48 -10.33 -3.65 -5.25
CA ALA A 48 -9.69 -4.80 -4.63
C ALA A 48 -9.81 -4.74 -3.10
N GLY A 49 -9.93 -5.90 -2.47
CA GLY A 49 -9.91 -6.00 -1.01
C GLY A 49 -8.50 -5.81 -0.45
N ASP A 50 -8.41 -5.47 0.85
CA ASP A 50 -7.15 -5.26 1.57
C ASP A 50 -6.16 -6.44 1.39
N GLY A 51 -6.65 -7.68 1.30
CA GLY A 51 -5.83 -8.88 1.06
C GLY A 51 -5.07 -8.86 -0.28
N ASP A 52 -5.78 -8.55 -1.35
CA ASP A 52 -5.21 -8.49 -2.70
C ASP A 52 -4.28 -7.28 -2.84
N LEU A 53 -4.69 -6.14 -2.26
CA LEU A 53 -3.86 -4.94 -2.22
C LEU A 53 -2.54 -5.18 -1.47
N MET A 54 -2.58 -5.90 -0.33
CA MET A 54 -1.36 -6.28 0.39
C MET A 54 -0.45 -7.20 -0.42
N ALA A 55 -1.01 -8.21 -1.09
CA ALA A 55 -0.23 -9.12 -1.91
C ALA A 55 0.48 -8.38 -3.06
N LYS A 56 -0.27 -7.52 -3.77
CA LYS A 56 0.28 -6.68 -4.85
C LYS A 56 1.32 -5.69 -4.33
N ALA A 57 1.06 -5.01 -3.22
CA ALA A 57 2.00 -4.07 -2.62
C ALA A 57 3.32 -4.76 -2.27
N ARG A 58 3.28 -5.96 -1.66
CA ARG A 58 4.50 -6.74 -1.38
C ARG A 58 5.28 -7.09 -2.64
N THR A 59 4.59 -7.56 -3.69
CA THR A 59 5.23 -7.87 -4.97
C THR A 59 5.93 -6.64 -5.54
N TRP A 60 5.25 -5.49 -5.57
CA TRP A 60 5.83 -4.25 -6.07
C TRP A 60 7.00 -3.74 -5.23
N MET A 61 6.94 -3.88 -3.90
CA MET A 61 8.05 -3.53 -3.01
C MET A 61 9.30 -4.39 -3.28
N LEU A 62 9.14 -5.69 -3.56
CA LEU A 62 10.26 -6.55 -3.93
C LEU A 62 10.85 -6.17 -5.28
N ILE A 63 10.01 -5.83 -6.26
CA ILE A 63 10.45 -5.37 -7.59
C ILE A 63 11.22 -4.05 -7.47
N ALA A 64 10.78 -3.12 -6.63
CA ALA A 64 11.43 -1.82 -6.46
C ALA A 64 12.81 -1.89 -5.80
N LEU A 65 13.15 -3.01 -5.15
CA LEU A 65 14.49 -3.25 -4.58
C LEU A 65 15.47 -3.91 -5.58
N GLY A 66 14.97 -4.41 -6.71
CA GLY A 66 15.73 -5.13 -7.73
C GLY A 66 16.32 -4.24 -8.80
#